data_AF-A0AAV6FVI0-F1
#
_entry.id   AF-A0AAV6FVI0-F1
#
_cell.length_a   1.000
_cell.length_b   1.000
_cell.length_c   1.000
_cell.angle_alpha   90.00
_cell.angle_beta   90.00
_cell.angle_gamma   90.00
#
_symmetry.space_group_name_H-M   'P 1'
#
loop_
_entity.id
_entity.type
_entity.pdbx_description
1 polymer ?
#
loop_
_entity_poly.entity_id
_entity_poly.type
_entity_poly.pdbx_seq_one_letter_code
_entity_poly.pdbx_strand_id
1 'polypeptide(L)'
;MNKLDLSLEYVIITPPREECVYTSCYCFSEENIWKLCEHIKAQHQHCIQDVYAVFISNERRMVPIWKQKSSHGDQPVVWDYHVILLHNWNSGESYIYDLDTVLPYPCPLSLYEKEAFRSDHYLKESYRRKLRVIPAETFLSSFASDRSHMKDEVGHWKMLPPSYPCIETAESKMNLNYFISMDAQVGWGKVYSLSEFMEHFGGEGLPTLTNQLSK
;
A
#
# COMPACT_ATOMS: atom_id res chain seq x y z
N MET A 1 -38.50 -9.62 18.30
CA MET A 1 -38.17 -9.94 16.90
C MET A 1 -36.77 -9.44 16.64
N ASN A 2 -35.87 -10.38 16.40
CA ASN A 2 -34.43 -10.18 16.38
C ASN A 2 -34.04 -9.18 15.29
N LYS A 3 -33.43 -8.05 15.68
CA LYS A 3 -32.52 -7.34 14.77
C LYS A 3 -31.38 -8.32 14.53
N LEU A 4 -31.32 -8.87 13.33
CA LEU A 4 -30.14 -9.54 12.80
C LEU A 4 -29.01 -8.52 12.88
N ASP A 5 -28.19 -8.65 13.91
CA ASP A 5 -26.82 -8.16 13.93
C ASP A 5 -26.07 -9.02 12.90
N LEU A 6 -26.24 -8.66 11.63
CA LEU A 6 -25.34 -9.12 10.58
C LEU A 6 -24.06 -8.32 10.81
N SER A 7 -23.19 -8.85 11.67
CA SER A 7 -21.76 -8.58 11.55
C SER A 7 -21.40 -8.97 10.13
N LEU A 8 -21.40 -8.01 9.21
CA LEU A 8 -20.88 -8.21 7.87
C LEU A 8 -19.44 -8.64 8.10
N GLU A 9 -19.13 -9.91 7.83
CA GLU A 9 -17.76 -10.37 7.83
C GLU A 9 -17.09 -9.80 6.59
N TYR A 10 -15.85 -9.34 6.76
CA TYR A 10 -15.09 -8.77 5.67
C TYR A 10 -14.86 -9.81 4.56
N VAL A 11 -15.21 -9.45 3.33
CA VAL A 11 -14.98 -10.29 2.16
C VAL A 11 -13.56 -10.04 1.65
N ILE A 12 -12.72 -11.07 1.73
CA ILE A 12 -11.36 -11.06 1.19
C ILE A 12 -11.44 -11.00 -0.34
N ILE A 13 -10.77 -10.04 -0.96
CA ILE A 13 -10.86 -9.77 -2.41
C ILE A 13 -9.66 -10.31 -3.22
N THR A 14 -8.71 -10.97 -2.56
CA THR A 14 -7.50 -11.54 -3.16
C THR A 14 -7.33 -13.00 -2.78
N PRO A 15 -6.52 -13.79 -3.51
CA PRO A 15 -6.11 -15.12 -3.07
C PRO A 15 -5.40 -15.07 -1.70
N PRO A 16 -5.24 -16.22 -1.02
CA PRO A 16 -4.34 -16.35 0.12
C PRO A 16 -2.93 -15.82 -0.22
N ARG A 17 -2.21 -15.36 0.80
CA ARG A 17 -0.89 -14.73 0.66
C ARG A 17 0.09 -15.62 -0.13
N GLU A 18 -0.01 -16.94 0.05
CA GLU A 18 0.85 -17.96 -0.55
C GLU A 18 0.57 -18.21 -2.04
N GLU A 19 -0.64 -17.88 -2.51
CA GLU A 19 -1.08 -18.06 -3.90
C GLU A 19 -0.96 -16.77 -4.72
N CYS A 20 -0.66 -15.64 -4.07
CA CYS A 20 -0.44 -14.37 -4.74
C CYS A 20 0.85 -14.43 -5.58
N VAL A 21 0.79 -13.89 -6.80
CA VAL A 21 2.01 -13.66 -7.59
C VAL A 21 2.88 -12.68 -6.83
N TYR A 22 4.01 -13.18 -6.33
CA TYR A 22 4.89 -12.42 -5.46
C TYR A 22 6.34 -12.62 -5.90
N THR A 23 6.98 -11.49 -6.22
CA THR A 23 8.43 -11.42 -6.35
C THR A 23 8.96 -10.73 -5.11
N SER A 24 9.79 -11.46 -4.35
CA SER A 24 10.32 -11.00 -3.08
C SER A 24 11.38 -9.90 -3.23
N CYS A 25 11.70 -9.30 -2.09
CA CYS A 25 12.84 -8.42 -1.87
C CYS A 25 12.71 -7.02 -2.46
N TYR A 26 11.86 -6.21 -1.83
CA TYR A 26 11.94 -4.75 -1.82
C TYR A 26 11.59 -3.99 -3.10
N CYS A 27 11.62 -4.68 -4.22
CA CYS A 27 11.97 -4.03 -5.47
C CYS A 27 10.92 -4.15 -6.58
N PHE A 28 9.89 -4.95 -6.32
CA PHE A 28 8.78 -5.19 -7.23
C PHE A 28 7.44 -5.09 -6.50
N SER A 29 7.40 -4.37 -5.37
CA SER A 29 6.17 -4.17 -4.59
C SER A 29 5.09 -3.54 -5.48
N GLU A 30 5.48 -2.67 -6.40
CA GLU A 30 4.59 -2.06 -7.38
C GLU A 30 3.96 -3.09 -8.34
N GLU A 31 4.73 -4.07 -8.82
CA GLU A 31 4.20 -5.08 -9.73
C GLU A 31 3.36 -6.14 -9.00
N ASN A 32 3.74 -6.48 -7.77
CA ASN A 32 2.96 -7.38 -6.92
C ASN A 32 1.56 -6.80 -6.68
N ILE A 33 1.47 -5.51 -6.32
CA ILE A 33 0.19 -4.82 -6.15
C ILE A 33 -0.55 -4.67 -7.49
N TRP A 34 0.15 -4.43 -8.60
CA TRP A 34 -0.47 -4.38 -9.92
C TRP A 34 -1.15 -5.71 -10.27
N LYS A 35 -0.50 -6.84 -9.96
CA LYS A 35 -1.07 -8.18 -10.15
C LYS A 35 -2.27 -8.46 -9.27
N LEU A 36 -2.30 -7.95 -8.03
CA LEU A 36 -3.50 -8.01 -7.20
C LEU A 36 -4.64 -7.20 -7.81
N CYS A 37 -4.38 -5.98 -8.29
CA CYS A 37 -5.39 -5.18 -8.99
C CYS A 37 -5.91 -5.88 -10.26
N GLU A 38 -5.03 -6.51 -11.05
CA GLU A 38 -5.39 -7.27 -12.25
C GLU A 38 -6.32 -8.44 -11.89
N HIS A 39 -5.97 -9.17 -10.84
CA HIS A 39 -6.80 -10.27 -10.34
C HIS A 39 -8.19 -9.79 -9.90
N ILE A 40 -8.25 -8.75 -9.07
CA ILE A 40 -9.53 -8.18 -8.58
C ILE A 40 -10.41 -7.75 -9.74
N LYS A 41 -9.83 -7.07 -10.75
CA LYS A 41 -10.56 -6.64 -11.95
C LYS A 41 -11.20 -7.81 -12.70
N ALA A 42 -10.51 -8.96 -12.76
CA ALA A 42 -10.97 -10.14 -13.47
C ALA A 42 -12.09 -10.90 -12.74
N GLN A 43 -12.19 -10.80 -11.41
CA GLN A 43 -13.17 -11.56 -10.63
C GLN A 43 -14.61 -11.03 -10.76
N HIS A 44 -14.83 -9.80 -11.26
CA HIS A 44 -16.14 -9.12 -11.44
C HIS A 44 -17.06 -9.02 -10.21
N GLN A 45 -16.82 -9.78 -9.14
CA GLN A 45 -17.60 -9.86 -7.90
C GLN A 45 -17.27 -8.72 -6.93
N HIS A 46 -16.14 -8.03 -7.12
CA HIS A 46 -15.67 -6.96 -6.26
C HIS A 46 -15.64 -5.63 -7.01
N CYS A 47 -16.04 -4.56 -6.32
CA CYS A 47 -16.01 -3.21 -6.86
C CYS A 47 -14.56 -2.70 -6.87
N ILE A 48 -13.90 -2.73 -8.03
CA ILE A 48 -12.54 -2.21 -8.19
C ILE A 48 -12.45 -0.69 -7.90
N GLN A 49 -13.57 0.03 -7.91
CA GLN A 49 -13.64 1.46 -7.61
C GLN A 49 -13.29 1.77 -6.15
N ASP A 50 -13.45 0.78 -5.27
CA ASP A 50 -13.13 0.87 -3.84
C ASP A 50 -11.70 0.36 -3.53
N VAL A 51 -10.93 0.06 -4.57
CA VAL A 51 -9.56 -0.47 -4.46
C VAL A 51 -8.56 0.56 -4.94
N TYR A 52 -7.47 0.70 -4.19
CA TYR A 52 -6.43 1.69 -4.45
C TYR A 52 -5.04 1.05 -4.33
N ALA A 53 -4.14 1.43 -5.22
CA ALA A 53 -2.71 1.23 -5.01
C ALA A 53 -2.16 2.43 -4.22
N VAL A 54 -1.41 2.15 -3.16
CA VAL A 54 -0.86 3.17 -2.26
C VAL A 54 0.66 3.08 -2.28
N PHE A 55 1.29 4.08 -2.89
CA PHE A 55 2.74 4.25 -2.87
C PHE A 55 3.12 5.04 -1.63
N ILE A 56 4.12 4.56 -0.91
CA ILE A 56 4.61 5.12 0.36
C ILE A 56 6.05 5.52 0.14
N SER A 57 6.35 6.81 0.21
CA SER A 57 7.71 7.33 0.06
C SER A 57 7.80 8.74 0.68
N ASN A 58 8.92 9.41 0.48
CA ASN A 58 9.12 10.83 0.80
C ASN A 58 10.21 11.41 -0.11
N GLU A 59 10.50 12.71 0.04
CA GLU A 59 11.48 13.43 -0.78
C GLU A 59 12.87 12.82 -0.69
N ARG A 60 13.19 12.16 0.43
CA ARG A 60 14.48 11.51 0.65
C ARG A 60 14.51 10.04 0.26
N ARG A 61 13.38 9.46 -0.13
CA ARG A 61 13.22 8.02 -0.36
C ARG A 61 13.80 7.22 0.82
N MET A 62 13.35 7.59 2.01
CA MET A 62 13.72 6.91 3.26
C MET A 62 12.51 6.88 4.18
N VAL A 63 11.69 5.85 4.05
CA VAL A 63 10.48 5.68 4.86
C VAL A 63 10.58 4.42 5.72
N PRO A 64 10.54 4.53 7.06
CA PRO A 64 10.54 3.38 7.94
C PRO A 64 9.15 2.73 7.96
N ILE A 65 9.11 1.40 7.81
CA ILE A 65 7.90 0.59 7.97
C ILE A 65 8.23 -0.59 8.87
N TRP A 66 7.46 -0.76 9.95
CA TRP A 66 7.59 -1.86 10.90
C TRP A 66 6.82 -3.10 10.45
N LYS A 67 7.05 -4.21 11.16
CA LYS A 67 6.39 -5.49 10.93
C LYS A 67 6.54 -5.96 9.48
N GLN A 68 7.75 -5.85 8.94
CA GLN A 68 8.10 -6.32 7.59
C GLN A 68 8.81 -7.68 7.70
N LYS A 69 8.60 -8.58 6.73
CA LYS A 69 9.22 -9.93 6.71
C LYS A 69 10.74 -9.88 6.79
N SER A 70 11.32 -8.86 6.19
CA SER A 70 12.76 -8.65 6.15
C SER A 70 13.28 -7.77 7.30
N SER A 71 12.45 -7.51 8.32
CA SER A 71 12.88 -6.79 9.53
C SER A 71 13.79 -7.64 10.40
N HIS A 72 14.70 -6.98 11.11
CA HIS A 72 15.53 -7.60 12.14
C HIS A 72 14.95 -7.29 13.52
N GLY A 73 14.15 -8.23 14.06
CA GLY A 73 13.47 -8.04 15.35
C GLY A 73 12.32 -7.03 15.25
N ASP A 74 12.29 -6.04 16.14
CA ASP A 74 11.27 -4.96 16.12
C ASP A 74 11.77 -3.68 15.44
N GLN A 75 12.87 -3.76 14.68
CA GLN A 75 13.38 -2.63 13.89
C GLN A 75 12.55 -2.43 12.63
N PRO A 76 12.35 -1.17 12.19
CA PRO A 76 11.73 -0.92 10.90
C PRO A 76 12.67 -1.32 9.77
N VAL A 77 12.10 -1.63 8.61
CA VAL A 77 12.85 -1.55 7.36
C VAL A 77 12.70 -0.15 6.79
N VAL A 78 13.82 0.46 6.38
CA VAL A 78 13.83 1.75 5.69
C VAL A 78 13.77 1.50 4.18
N TRP A 79 12.67 1.91 3.58
CA TRP A 79 12.39 1.75 2.15
C TRP A 79 12.68 3.03 1.38
N ASP A 80 13.09 2.89 0.13
CA ASP A 80 13.07 4.00 -0.83
C ASP A 80 11.64 4.33 -1.25
N TYR A 81 10.86 3.31 -1.55
CA TYR A 81 9.41 3.35 -1.61
C TYR A 81 8.83 1.97 -1.28
N HIS A 82 7.58 1.93 -0.82
CA HIS A 82 6.82 0.68 -0.66
C HIS A 82 5.45 0.83 -1.28
N VAL A 83 4.88 -0.26 -1.81
CA VAL A 83 3.54 -0.23 -2.40
C VAL A 83 2.66 -1.26 -1.71
N ILE A 84 1.49 -0.80 -1.25
CA ILE A 84 0.45 -1.63 -0.64
C ILE A 84 -0.86 -1.44 -1.38
N LEU A 85 -1.77 -2.40 -1.27
CA LEU A 85 -3.14 -2.26 -1.78
C LEU A 85 -4.09 -1.93 -0.62
N LEU A 86 -4.93 -0.93 -0.84
CA LEU A 86 -5.97 -0.48 0.08
C LEU A 86 -7.33 -0.84 -0.51
N HIS A 87 -8.17 -1.48 0.29
CA HIS A 87 -9.58 -1.69 -0.03
C HIS A 87 -10.45 -0.93 0.97
N ASN A 88 -11.18 0.06 0.47
CA ASN A 88 -12.11 0.87 1.23
C ASN A 88 -13.50 0.21 1.22
N TRP A 89 -13.71 -0.77 2.09
CA TRP A 89 -14.84 -1.69 1.97
C TRP A 89 -16.20 -1.06 2.31
N ASN A 90 -16.29 -0.41 3.46
CA ASN A 90 -17.48 0.27 3.94
C ASN A 90 -17.04 1.61 4.53
N SER A 91 -17.88 2.65 4.48
CA SER A 91 -17.61 3.98 5.05
C SER A 91 -17.26 3.89 6.55
N GLY A 92 -15.99 3.64 6.88
CA GLY A 92 -15.54 3.35 8.25
C GLY A 92 -14.52 2.22 8.39
N GLU A 93 -14.41 1.30 7.42
CA GLU A 93 -13.54 0.13 7.51
C GLU A 93 -12.74 -0.08 6.23
N SER A 94 -11.42 0.08 6.38
CA SER A 94 -10.44 -0.14 5.33
C SER A 94 -9.52 -1.30 5.66
N TYR A 95 -9.08 -2.01 4.63
CA TYR A 95 -8.16 -3.14 4.73
C TYR A 95 -6.93 -2.92 3.86
N ILE A 96 -5.78 -3.31 4.39
CA ILE A 96 -4.47 -3.26 3.74
C ILE A 96 -4.04 -4.66 3.33
N TYR A 97 -3.61 -4.76 2.08
CA TYR A 97 -2.97 -5.92 1.50
C TYR A 97 -1.50 -5.58 1.26
N ASP A 98 -0.66 -6.02 2.20
CA ASP A 98 0.79 -5.89 2.11
C ASP A 98 1.41 -7.31 2.05
N LEU A 99 2.03 -7.64 0.94
CA LEU A 99 2.67 -8.94 0.75
C LEU A 99 4.00 -9.06 1.52
N ASP A 100 4.58 -7.94 1.97
CA ASP A 100 5.83 -7.89 2.71
C ASP A 100 5.65 -7.74 4.23
N THR A 101 4.42 -7.54 4.74
CA THR A 101 4.17 -7.49 6.19
C THR A 101 4.16 -8.87 6.86
N VAL A 102 4.47 -8.92 8.15
CA VAL A 102 4.22 -10.06 9.06
C VAL A 102 2.86 -9.97 9.77
N LEU A 103 2.14 -8.86 9.60
CA LEU A 103 0.77 -8.70 10.07
C LEU A 103 -0.21 -9.62 9.29
N PRO A 104 -1.46 -9.75 9.75
CA PRO A 104 -2.49 -10.49 9.02
C PRO A 104 -2.62 -10.04 7.56
N TYR A 105 -3.07 -10.94 6.69
CA TYR A 105 -3.33 -10.65 5.30
C TYR A 105 -4.73 -11.16 4.94
N PRO A 106 -5.70 -10.27 4.68
CA PRO A 106 -5.64 -8.81 4.79
C PRO A 106 -5.50 -8.30 6.24
N CYS A 107 -4.96 -7.08 6.40
CA CYS A 107 -4.83 -6.41 7.70
C CYS A 107 -5.84 -5.25 7.81
N PRO A 108 -6.62 -5.13 8.90
CA PRO A 108 -7.38 -3.91 9.16
C PRO A 108 -6.46 -2.68 9.18
N LEU A 109 -6.88 -1.58 8.56
CA LEU A 109 -6.07 -0.36 8.46
C LEU A 109 -5.71 0.20 9.85
N SER A 110 -6.64 0.15 10.81
CA SER A 110 -6.41 0.59 12.19
C SER A 110 -5.32 -0.21 12.91
N LEU A 111 -5.16 -1.50 12.58
CA LEU A 111 -4.06 -2.33 13.09
C LEU A 111 -2.75 -2.02 12.37
N TYR A 112 -2.81 -1.88 11.04
CA TYR A 112 -1.65 -1.55 10.21
C TYR A 112 -1.05 -0.18 10.60
N GLU A 113 -1.91 0.80 10.88
CA GLU A 113 -1.54 2.11 11.40
C GLU A 113 -0.74 1.99 12.69
N LYS A 114 -1.25 1.26 13.68
CA LYS A 114 -0.64 1.15 15.00
C LYS A 114 0.68 0.39 14.99
N GLU A 115 0.75 -0.69 14.23
CA GLU A 115 1.87 -1.64 14.30
C GLU A 115 2.94 -1.42 13.22
N ALA A 116 2.53 -1.20 11.96
CA ALA A 116 3.44 -1.09 10.82
C ALA A 116 3.83 0.36 10.53
N PHE A 117 2.86 1.26 10.52
CA PHE A 117 3.13 2.69 10.32
C PHE A 117 3.70 3.32 11.60
N ARG A 118 3.01 3.19 12.73
CA ARG A 118 3.27 3.97 13.96
C ARG A 118 3.16 5.49 13.71
N SER A 119 3.26 6.27 14.78
CA SER A 119 3.15 7.74 14.70
C SER A 119 4.39 8.40 14.09
N ASP A 120 4.18 9.29 13.13
CA ASP A 120 5.21 10.18 12.56
C ASP A 120 5.73 11.22 13.57
N HIS A 121 5.07 11.41 14.71
CA HIS A 121 5.47 12.39 15.73
C HIS A 121 6.86 12.10 16.31
N TYR A 122 7.22 10.82 16.42
CA TYR A 122 8.52 10.38 16.95
C TYR A 122 9.60 10.27 15.87
N LEU A 123 9.25 10.48 14.60
CA LEU A 123 10.19 10.45 13.49
C LEU A 123 10.74 11.85 13.20
N LYS A 124 12.02 11.90 12.80
CA LYS A 124 12.57 13.12 12.19
C LYS A 124 11.79 13.41 10.91
N GLU A 125 11.61 14.69 10.60
CA GLU A 125 10.84 15.15 9.45
C GLU A 125 11.28 14.49 8.13
N SER A 126 12.59 14.26 7.98
CA SER A 126 13.18 13.59 6.82
C SER A 126 12.78 12.11 6.62
N TYR A 127 12.15 11.48 7.61
CA TYR A 127 11.65 10.11 7.58
C TYR A 127 10.12 10.02 7.62
N ARG A 128 9.42 11.16 7.72
CA ARG A 128 7.95 11.17 7.71
C ARG A 128 7.46 10.63 6.38
N ARG A 129 6.38 9.86 6.43
CA ARG A 129 5.88 9.14 5.25
C ARG A 129 4.80 9.96 4.57
N LYS A 130 4.84 9.95 3.25
CA LYS A 130 3.75 10.43 2.40
C LYS A 130 3.19 9.25 1.63
N LEU A 131 1.89 9.30 1.38
CA LEU A 131 1.13 8.24 0.74
C LEU A 131 0.48 8.80 -0.51
N ARG A 132 0.88 8.31 -1.68
CA ARG A 132 0.17 8.56 -2.93
C ARG A 132 -0.84 7.44 -3.14
N VAL A 133 -2.12 7.82 -3.16
CA VAL A 133 -3.24 6.91 -3.32
C VAL A 133 -3.78 7.03 -4.74
N ILE A 134 -3.72 5.95 -5.51
CA ILE A 134 -4.16 5.88 -6.90
C ILE A 134 -5.29 4.85 -7.01
N PRO A 135 -6.45 5.18 -7.61
CA PRO A 135 -7.49 4.20 -7.90
C PRO A 135 -6.94 3.03 -8.73
N ALA A 136 -7.34 1.80 -8.41
CA ALA A 136 -6.81 0.59 -9.03
C ALA A 136 -7.00 0.58 -10.56
N GLU A 137 -8.13 1.08 -11.07
CA GLU A 137 -8.34 1.20 -12.52
C GLU A 137 -7.35 2.17 -13.19
N THR A 138 -7.07 3.30 -12.54
CA THR A 138 -6.06 4.25 -13.02
C THR A 138 -4.67 3.61 -12.96
N PHE A 139 -4.35 2.90 -11.89
CA PHE A 139 -3.07 2.21 -11.77
C PHE A 139 -2.87 1.17 -12.88
N LEU A 140 -3.87 0.33 -13.15
CA LEU A 140 -3.82 -0.69 -14.20
C LEU A 140 -3.66 -0.10 -15.61
N SER A 141 -4.26 1.06 -15.87
CA SER A 141 -4.26 1.69 -17.20
C SER A 141 -3.07 2.62 -17.45
N SER A 142 -2.39 3.10 -16.41
CA SER A 142 -1.33 4.10 -16.55
C SER A 142 0.06 3.63 -16.09
N PHE A 143 0.16 2.59 -15.28
CA PHE A 143 1.46 2.15 -14.74
C PHE A 143 2.31 1.44 -15.79
N ALA A 144 3.60 1.80 -15.84
CA ALA A 144 4.60 1.15 -16.68
C ALA A 144 5.98 1.09 -15.98
N SER A 145 6.62 -0.08 -16.04
CA SER A 145 7.97 -0.32 -15.51
C SER A 145 8.74 -1.27 -16.42
N ASP A 146 9.86 -0.78 -16.96
CA ASP A 146 10.82 -1.59 -17.72
C ASP A 146 11.82 -2.32 -16.82
N ARG A 147 11.67 -2.17 -15.49
CA ARG A 147 12.53 -2.73 -14.44
C ARG A 147 13.99 -2.25 -14.51
N SER A 148 14.29 -1.19 -15.26
CA SER A 148 15.65 -0.66 -15.42
C SER A 148 16.28 -0.24 -14.10
N HIS A 149 15.49 0.30 -13.16
CA HIS A 149 15.93 0.70 -11.82
C HIS A 149 16.47 -0.48 -10.97
N MET A 150 16.11 -1.71 -11.36
CA MET A 150 16.55 -2.95 -10.75
C MET A 150 17.82 -3.54 -11.34
N LYS A 151 18.43 -2.84 -12.29
CA LYS A 151 19.76 -3.15 -12.79
C LYS A 151 20.80 -2.31 -12.06
N ASP A 152 21.98 -2.86 -11.85
CA ASP A 152 23.16 -2.11 -11.44
C ASP A 152 23.77 -1.34 -12.64
N GLU A 153 24.85 -0.61 -12.39
CA GLU A 153 25.55 0.19 -13.42
C GLU A 153 26.12 -0.65 -14.57
N VAL A 154 26.31 -1.96 -14.34
CA VAL A 154 26.85 -2.93 -15.30
C VAL A 154 25.73 -3.66 -16.06
N GLY A 155 24.48 -3.49 -15.62
CA GLY A 155 23.30 -4.10 -16.21
C GLY A 155 22.88 -5.42 -15.56
N HIS A 156 23.52 -5.86 -14.47
CA HIS A 156 23.10 -7.04 -13.72
C HIS A 156 21.90 -6.74 -12.85
N TRP A 157 21.04 -7.75 -12.68
CA TRP A 157 19.88 -7.67 -11.82
C TRP A 157 20.30 -7.65 -10.35
N LYS A 158 19.90 -6.60 -9.63
CA LYS A 158 20.06 -6.53 -8.16
C LYS A 158 19.27 -7.64 -7.47
N MET A 159 18.11 -7.99 -8.04
CA MET A 159 17.26 -9.11 -7.66
C MET A 159 16.65 -9.73 -8.91
N LEU A 160 16.40 -11.04 -8.91
CA LEU A 160 15.81 -11.73 -10.05
C LEU A 160 14.45 -11.09 -10.41
N PRO A 161 14.24 -10.69 -11.67
CA PRO A 161 13.01 -10.07 -12.08
C PRO A 161 11.87 -11.11 -12.13
N PRO A 162 10.61 -10.65 -12.08
CA PRO A 162 9.48 -11.52 -12.33
C PRO A 162 9.56 -12.21 -13.70
N SER A 163 9.04 -13.44 -13.79
CA SER A 163 9.11 -14.26 -15.00
C SER A 163 8.17 -13.80 -16.13
N TYR A 164 7.18 -12.97 -15.82
CA TYR A 164 6.27 -12.39 -16.80
C TYR A 164 6.89 -11.13 -17.45
N PRO A 165 6.45 -10.76 -18.67
CA PRO A 165 6.92 -9.56 -19.36
C PRO A 165 6.76 -8.29 -18.53
N CYS A 166 7.56 -7.26 -18.83
CA CYS A 166 7.42 -5.96 -18.19
C CYS A 166 6.01 -5.39 -18.40
N ILE A 167 5.50 -4.67 -17.41
CA ILE A 167 4.22 -3.97 -17.50
C ILE A 167 4.49 -2.67 -18.26
N GLU A 168 3.85 -2.52 -19.42
CA GLU A 168 3.95 -1.33 -20.27
C GLU A 168 2.55 -0.89 -20.73
N THR A 169 2.42 0.40 -21.06
CA THR A 169 1.23 0.96 -21.70
C THR A 169 1.55 1.40 -23.12
N ALA A 170 0.54 1.80 -23.89
CA ALA A 170 0.76 2.35 -25.23
C ALA A 170 1.56 3.67 -25.18
N GLU A 171 1.48 4.39 -24.07
CA GLU A 171 2.05 5.73 -23.87
C GLU A 171 3.42 5.70 -23.18
N SER A 172 3.73 4.67 -22.38
CA SER A 172 4.98 4.61 -21.62
C SER A 172 5.47 3.19 -21.38
N LYS A 173 6.79 3.04 -21.36
CA LYS A 173 7.49 1.82 -20.92
C LYS A 173 8.05 1.93 -19.51
N MET A 174 8.20 3.15 -19.01
CA MET A 174 8.80 3.42 -17.70
C MET A 174 8.32 4.76 -17.18
N ASN A 175 7.47 4.74 -16.15
CA ASN A 175 6.93 5.93 -15.50
C ASN A 175 6.86 5.80 -13.97
N LEU A 176 7.46 4.74 -13.41
CA LEU A 176 7.53 4.45 -11.97
C LEU A 176 7.91 5.67 -11.11
N ASN A 177 8.85 6.51 -11.56
CA ASN A 177 9.27 7.70 -10.82
C ASN A 177 8.11 8.68 -10.56
N TYR A 178 7.10 8.76 -11.43
CA TYR A 178 5.93 9.61 -11.21
C TYR A 178 4.97 9.06 -10.15
N PHE A 179 4.98 7.75 -9.94
CA PHE A 179 4.24 7.09 -8.85
C PHE A 179 4.98 7.19 -7.51
N ILE A 180 6.31 7.07 -7.52
CA ILE A 180 7.16 7.23 -6.33
C ILE A 180 7.19 8.70 -5.86
N SER A 181 7.15 9.65 -6.80
CA SER A 181 7.15 11.06 -6.46
C SER A 181 6.00 11.40 -5.50
N MET A 182 6.30 12.15 -4.45
CA MET A 182 5.30 12.66 -3.51
C MET A 182 4.94 14.13 -3.77
N ASP A 183 5.27 14.63 -4.96
CA ASP A 183 4.79 15.91 -5.47
C ASP A 183 3.36 15.78 -5.99
N ALA A 184 2.42 16.50 -5.37
CA ALA A 184 1.01 16.49 -5.74
C ALA A 184 0.73 17.02 -7.15
N GLN A 185 1.67 17.74 -7.78
CA GLN A 185 1.53 18.27 -9.14
C GLN A 185 1.90 17.24 -10.22
N VAL A 186 2.45 16.09 -9.83
CA VAL A 186 3.01 15.10 -10.75
C VAL A 186 2.32 13.75 -10.56
N GLY A 187 2.20 12.97 -11.63
CA GLY A 187 1.69 11.61 -11.61
C GLY A 187 0.17 11.53 -11.47
N TRP A 188 -0.31 10.41 -10.92
CA TRP A 188 -1.73 10.09 -10.78
C TRP A 188 -2.13 9.98 -9.31
N GLY A 189 -3.43 10.04 -9.06
CA GLY A 189 -3.99 9.94 -7.72
C GLY A 189 -3.72 11.17 -6.87
N LYS A 190 -3.86 11.04 -5.55
CA LYS A 190 -3.68 12.12 -4.59
C LYS A 190 -2.62 11.75 -3.56
N VAL A 191 -1.79 12.74 -3.19
CA VAL A 191 -0.78 12.59 -2.14
C VAL A 191 -1.35 13.07 -0.82
N TYR A 192 -1.11 12.29 0.23
CA TYR A 192 -1.54 12.53 1.60
C TYR A 192 -0.33 12.46 2.54
N SER A 193 -0.35 13.24 3.61
CA SER A 193 0.39 12.90 4.83
C SER A 193 -0.24 11.69 5.50
N LEU A 194 0.48 11.04 6.42
CA LEU A 194 -0.07 9.93 7.19
C LEU A 194 -1.35 10.31 7.94
N SER A 195 -1.38 11.49 8.58
CA SER A 195 -2.57 11.95 9.31
C SER A 195 -3.78 12.14 8.39
N GLU A 196 -3.60 12.81 7.24
CA GLU A 196 -4.69 13.01 6.28
C GLU A 196 -5.17 11.69 5.67
N PHE A 197 -4.26 10.74 5.46
CA PHE A 197 -4.60 9.39 4.98
C PHE A 197 -5.48 8.66 6.00
N MET A 198 -5.12 8.72 7.29
CA MET A 198 -5.91 8.08 8.35
C MET A 198 -7.24 8.78 8.59
N GLU A 199 -7.31 10.11 8.51
CA GLU A 199 -8.57 10.85 8.57
C GLU A 199 -9.52 10.47 7.43
N HIS A 200 -8.98 10.18 6.24
CA HIS A 200 -9.79 9.86 5.07
C HIS A 200 -10.22 8.39 5.01
N PHE A 201 -9.35 7.45 5.40
CA PHE A 201 -9.56 6.00 5.21
C PHE A 201 -9.66 5.20 6.51
N GLY A 202 -9.22 5.75 7.65
CA GLY A 202 -9.21 5.06 8.95
C GLY A 202 -10.58 4.84 9.58
N GLY A 203 -11.61 5.45 8.99
CA GLY A 203 -12.96 5.48 9.55
C GLY A 203 -13.08 6.37 10.78
N GLU A 204 -14.30 6.71 11.17
CA GLU A 204 -14.53 7.25 12.50
C GLU A 204 -14.22 6.16 13.52
N GLY A 205 -12.97 6.13 13.99
CA GLY A 205 -12.68 5.49 15.26
C GLY A 205 -13.65 6.08 16.28
N LEU A 206 -14.43 5.21 16.93
CA LEU A 206 -15.14 5.51 18.18
C LEU A 206 -14.36 6.60 18.92
N PRO A 207 -14.97 7.75 19.24
CA PRO A 207 -14.25 8.83 19.89
C PRO A 207 -13.52 8.22 21.07
N THR A 208 -12.20 8.32 21.07
CA THR A 208 -11.39 8.05 22.25
C THR A 208 -12.10 8.75 23.38
N LEU A 209 -12.68 7.98 24.29
CA LEU A 209 -13.20 8.47 25.55
C LEU A 209 -11.98 9.05 26.27
N THR A 210 -11.65 10.29 25.96
CA THR A 210 -10.80 11.12 26.79
C THR A 210 -11.57 11.25 28.09
N ASN A 211 -11.09 10.47 29.06
CA ASN A 211 -11.41 10.59 30.47
C ASN A 211 -11.54 12.08 30.84
N GLN A 212 -12.77 12.58 30.90
CA GLN A 212 -13.09 13.65 31.83
C GLN A 212 -13.19 13.02 33.22
N LEU A 213 -12.02 12.71 33.78
CA LEU A 213 -11.84 12.58 35.22
C LEU A 213 -11.56 13.97 35.77
N SER A 214 -12.62 14.57 36.30
CA SER A 214 -12.65 15.40 37.52
C SER A 214 -11.44 16.29 37.82
N LYS A 215 -11.62 17.61 37.68
CA LYS A 215 -11.79 18.54 38.80
C LYS A 215 -12.32 19.88 38.33
#